data_AF-A0A832JSZ5-F1
#
_entry.id   AF-A0A832JSZ5-F1
#
_cell.length_a   1.000
_cell.length_b   1.000
_cell.length_c   1.000
_cell.angle_alpha   90.00
_cell.angle_beta   90.00
_cell.angle_gamma   90.00
#
_symmetry.space_group_name_H-M   'P 1'
#
loop_
_entity.id
_entity.type
_entity.pdbx_description
1 polymer ?
#
loop_
_entity_poly.entity_id
_entity_poly.type
_entity_poly.pdbx_seq_one_letter_code
_entity_poly.pdbx_strand_id
1 'polypeptide(L)'
;MRAKRLVRRLALAALSALFLALLAVVVVTVLTPLPPGAGKRAVVIDSLYEWIPNEELLAFLKESLEKAGYRVSVVKGPAATVDAFRNLTSYDLVVIRCHGGYLRPGESLGGRVLSEYAPVVFTGERYSECLPLSCKYYLERLVEEVLRGEFPAGSANVSVFALTPLFFERMRGEFRKGSVVIVASCFGLAGRSLADAFLSKGASYFISWDWKVTTHVMDEGLRMLVEEAVVRGR
;
A
#
# COMPACT_ATOMS: atom_id res chain seq x y z
N MET A 1 63.88 3.58 -30.16
CA MET A 1 63.32 4.78 -29.48
C MET A 1 61.85 5.10 -29.82
N ARG A 2 61.37 4.90 -31.06
CA ARG A 2 59.97 5.21 -31.46
C ARG A 2 58.89 4.37 -30.75
N ALA A 3 59.10 3.07 -30.58
CA ALA A 3 58.12 2.17 -29.96
C ALA A 3 57.77 2.56 -28.50
N LYS A 4 58.77 2.90 -27.68
CA LYS A 4 58.55 3.37 -26.29
C LYS A 4 57.73 4.66 -26.21
N ARG A 5 57.89 5.57 -27.19
CA ARG A 5 57.10 6.83 -27.26
C ARG A 5 55.66 6.58 -27.68
N LEU A 6 55.42 5.62 -28.58
CA LEU A 6 54.07 5.24 -29.01
C LEU A 6 53.29 4.58 -27.87
N VAL A 7 53.90 3.63 -27.17
CA VAL A 7 53.30 2.96 -25.99
C VAL A 7 52.95 3.98 -24.90
N ARG A 8 53.82 4.96 -24.62
CA ARG A 8 53.55 6.01 -23.65
C ARG A 8 52.36 6.90 -24.04
N ARG A 9 52.24 7.26 -25.33
CA ARG A 9 51.11 8.05 -25.84
C ARG A 9 49.79 7.29 -25.76
N LEU A 10 49.81 5.99 -26.11
CA LEU A 10 48.63 5.13 -26.00
C LEU A 10 48.20 4.94 -24.53
N ALA A 11 49.15 4.77 -23.61
CA ALA A 11 48.87 4.67 -22.18
C ALA A 11 48.25 5.97 -21.61
N LEU A 12 48.79 7.14 -21.97
CA LEU A 12 48.20 8.42 -21.57
C LEU A 12 46.80 8.63 -22.15
N ALA A 13 46.57 8.27 -23.42
CA ALA A 13 45.25 8.37 -24.03
C ALA A 13 44.23 7.45 -23.32
N ALA A 14 44.62 6.23 -22.96
CA ALA A 14 43.78 5.30 -22.21
C ALA A 14 43.45 5.82 -20.80
N LEU A 15 44.43 6.37 -20.09
CA LEU A 15 44.23 6.98 -18.76
C LEU A 15 43.29 8.20 -18.82
N SER A 16 43.46 9.08 -19.82
CA SER A 16 42.57 10.22 -20.02
C SER A 16 41.15 9.80 -20.38
N ALA A 17 40.98 8.78 -21.24
CA ALA A 17 39.67 8.23 -21.57
C ALA A 17 38.98 7.62 -20.34
N LEU A 18 39.72 6.88 -19.52
CA LEU A 18 39.20 6.32 -18.27
C LEU A 18 38.79 7.41 -17.28
N PHE A 19 39.61 8.45 -17.12
CA PHE A 19 39.30 9.59 -16.26
C PHE A 19 38.04 10.34 -16.73
N LEU A 20 37.91 10.59 -18.04
CA LEU A 20 36.72 11.23 -18.61
C LEU A 20 35.47 10.36 -18.45
N ALA A 21 35.58 9.04 -18.59
CA ALA A 21 34.48 8.12 -18.33
C ALA A 21 34.05 8.15 -16.85
N LEU A 22 35.02 8.14 -15.93
CA LEU A 22 34.74 8.21 -14.50
C LEU A 22 34.10 9.56 -14.11
N LEU A 23 34.62 10.65 -14.67
CA LEU A 23 34.08 11.99 -14.47
C LEU A 23 32.65 12.08 -15.02
N ALA A 24 32.39 11.54 -16.21
CA ALA A 24 31.05 11.49 -16.79
C ALA A 24 30.08 10.70 -15.91
N VAL A 25 30.50 9.56 -15.35
CA VAL A 25 29.68 8.78 -14.40
C VAL A 25 29.39 9.60 -13.15
N VAL A 26 30.38 10.26 -12.54
CA VAL A 26 30.18 11.11 -11.35
C VAL A 26 29.27 12.29 -11.64
N VAL A 27 29.47 12.96 -12.79
CA VAL A 27 28.63 14.08 -13.21
C VAL A 27 27.19 13.63 -13.43
N VAL A 28 26.98 12.47 -14.08
CA VAL A 28 25.63 11.91 -14.26
C VAL A 28 25.02 11.53 -12.92
N THR A 29 25.73 10.85 -12.02
CA THR A 29 25.16 10.42 -10.72
C THR A 29 24.91 11.56 -9.73
N VAL A 30 25.68 12.64 -9.81
CA VAL A 30 25.51 13.81 -8.94
C VAL A 30 24.47 14.78 -9.48
N LEU A 31 24.36 14.92 -10.82
CA LEU A 31 23.42 15.86 -11.44
C LEU A 31 22.06 15.25 -11.78
N THR A 32 21.90 13.92 -11.82
CA THR A 32 20.57 13.33 -11.97
C THR A 32 19.87 13.29 -10.61
N PRO A 33 18.72 13.96 -10.46
CA PRO A 33 17.94 13.85 -9.23
C PRO A 33 17.53 12.38 -9.05
N LEU A 34 17.63 11.90 -7.81
CA LEU A 34 17.15 10.56 -7.48
C LEU A 34 15.67 10.44 -7.82
N PRO A 35 15.22 9.28 -8.32
CA PRO A 35 13.81 9.01 -8.49
C PRO A 35 13.04 9.31 -7.18
N PRO A 36 11.82 9.86 -7.24
CA PRO A 36 11.06 10.25 -6.03
C PRO A 36 10.85 9.13 -5.00
N GLY A 37 10.87 7.87 -5.47
CA GLY A 37 10.74 6.66 -4.69
C GLY A 37 12.06 6.01 -4.25
N ALA A 38 13.23 6.55 -4.62
CA ALA A 38 14.51 5.91 -4.36
C ALA A 38 14.71 5.63 -2.86
N GLY A 39 14.89 4.35 -2.51
CA GLY A 39 15.06 3.90 -1.13
C GLY A 39 13.75 3.78 -0.32
N LYS A 40 12.61 4.16 -0.90
CA LYS A 40 11.28 4.02 -0.29
C LYS A 40 10.67 2.65 -0.59
N ARG A 41 9.76 2.22 0.28
CA ARG A 41 9.04 0.94 0.15
C ARG A 41 7.58 1.22 -0.13
N ALA A 42 7.00 0.46 -1.06
CA ALA A 42 5.58 0.47 -1.34
C ALA A 42 4.97 -0.93 -1.15
N VAL A 43 3.72 -0.99 -0.71
CA VAL A 43 2.94 -2.23 -0.70
C VAL A 43 1.61 -2.02 -1.40
N VAL A 44 1.24 -2.98 -2.24
CA VAL A 44 -0.09 -3.09 -2.83
C VAL A 44 -0.75 -4.34 -2.25
N ILE A 45 -1.81 -4.16 -1.48
CA ILE A 45 -2.63 -5.25 -0.93
C ILE A 45 -3.95 -5.28 -1.68
N ASP A 46 -4.22 -6.35 -2.43
CA ASP A 46 -5.46 -6.55 -3.16
C ASP A 46 -6.26 -7.71 -2.56
N SER A 47 -7.17 -7.41 -1.63
CA SER A 47 -8.07 -8.41 -1.09
C SER A 47 -9.25 -8.71 -1.99
N LEU A 48 -9.55 -7.89 -3.00
CA LEU A 48 -10.61 -8.14 -3.98
C LEU A 48 -10.24 -9.20 -5.01
N TYR A 49 -8.94 -9.44 -5.20
CA TYR A 49 -8.40 -10.22 -6.30
C TYR A 49 -9.09 -11.57 -6.56
N GLU A 50 -9.48 -12.31 -5.51
CA GLU A 50 -10.15 -13.61 -5.63
C GLU A 50 -11.52 -13.51 -6.34
N TRP A 51 -12.23 -12.40 -6.13
CA TRP A 51 -13.60 -12.22 -6.62
C TRP A 51 -13.68 -11.27 -7.83
N ILE A 52 -12.79 -10.29 -7.90
CA ILE A 52 -12.75 -9.25 -8.93
C ILE A 52 -11.27 -8.99 -9.29
N PRO A 53 -10.61 -9.92 -10.00
CA PRO A 53 -9.20 -9.81 -10.35
C PRO A 53 -8.96 -8.64 -11.30
N ASN A 54 -7.82 -7.97 -11.15
CA ASN A 54 -7.37 -6.92 -12.06
C ASN A 54 -5.85 -6.94 -12.22
N GLU A 55 -5.34 -7.91 -12.98
CA GLU A 55 -3.89 -8.06 -13.21
C GLU A 55 -3.29 -6.86 -13.94
N GLU A 56 -4.05 -6.22 -14.83
CA GLU A 56 -3.57 -5.06 -15.58
C GLU A 56 -3.27 -3.89 -14.65
N LEU A 57 -4.19 -3.59 -13.71
CA LEU A 57 -3.96 -2.56 -12.70
C LEU A 57 -2.79 -2.92 -11.79
N LEU A 58 -2.73 -4.17 -11.30
CA LEU A 58 -1.63 -4.58 -10.40
C LEU A 58 -0.26 -4.49 -11.08
N ALA A 59 -0.17 -4.90 -12.35
CA ALA A 59 1.03 -4.76 -13.15
C ALA A 59 1.39 -3.28 -13.34
N PHE A 60 0.42 -2.44 -13.72
CA PHE A 60 0.61 -0.99 -13.87
C PHE A 60 1.14 -0.34 -12.59
N LEU A 61 0.50 -0.62 -11.45
CA LEU A 61 0.90 -0.06 -10.15
C LEU A 61 2.33 -0.48 -9.80
N LYS A 62 2.62 -1.78 -9.92
CA LYS A 62 3.94 -2.32 -9.60
C LYS A 62 5.02 -1.70 -10.49
N GLU A 63 4.85 -1.75 -11.80
CA GLU A 63 5.85 -1.26 -12.75
C GLU A 63 6.08 0.25 -12.62
N SER A 64 5.01 1.03 -12.45
CA SER A 64 5.12 2.49 -12.32
C SER A 64 5.86 2.88 -11.05
N LEU A 65 5.57 2.21 -9.94
CA LEU A 65 6.26 2.44 -8.66
C LEU A 65 7.71 1.96 -8.69
N GLU A 66 8.01 0.80 -9.29
CA GLU A 66 9.38 0.30 -9.44
C GLU A 66 10.21 1.23 -10.34
N LYS A 67 9.64 1.72 -11.46
CA LYS A 67 10.28 2.73 -12.32
C LYS A 67 10.57 4.03 -11.58
N ALA A 68 9.72 4.40 -10.63
CA ALA A 68 9.94 5.56 -9.75
C ALA A 68 10.91 5.28 -8.58
N GLY A 69 11.49 4.07 -8.50
CA GLY A 69 12.55 3.72 -7.54
C GLY A 69 12.05 3.07 -6.25
N TYR A 70 10.75 2.81 -6.10
CA TYR A 70 10.21 2.11 -4.92
C TYR A 70 10.58 0.62 -4.93
N ARG A 71 10.80 0.05 -3.75
CA ARG A 71 10.74 -1.41 -3.56
C ARG A 71 9.30 -1.82 -3.31
N VAL A 72 8.67 -2.48 -4.28
CA VAL A 72 7.24 -2.80 -4.25
C VAL A 72 7.00 -4.23 -3.79
N SER A 73 6.10 -4.41 -2.81
CA SER A 73 5.54 -5.71 -2.42
C SER A 73 4.09 -5.80 -2.89
N VAL A 74 3.68 -6.93 -3.44
CA VAL A 74 2.28 -7.17 -3.85
C VAL A 74 1.74 -8.37 -3.07
N VAL A 75 0.63 -8.18 -2.37
CA VAL A 75 -0.08 -9.23 -1.63
C VAL A 75 -1.49 -9.29 -2.18
N LYS A 76 -1.95 -10.45 -2.66
CA LYS A 76 -3.25 -10.55 -3.32
C LYS A 76 -4.05 -11.79 -2.95
N GLY A 77 -5.37 -11.67 -3.03
CA GLY A 77 -6.32 -12.75 -2.80
C GLY A 77 -6.21 -13.32 -1.39
N PRO A 78 -6.23 -14.65 -1.20
CA PRO A 78 -6.14 -15.28 0.12
C PRO A 78 -4.89 -14.96 0.93
N ALA A 79 -3.82 -14.45 0.29
CA ALA A 79 -2.61 -14.01 0.99
C ALA A 79 -2.77 -12.65 1.70
N ALA A 80 -3.80 -11.86 1.36
CA ALA A 80 -4.15 -10.62 2.05
C ALA A 80 -4.85 -10.92 3.39
N THR A 81 -4.18 -11.65 4.28
CA THR A 81 -4.65 -12.04 5.62
C THR A 81 -4.63 -10.87 6.59
N VAL A 82 -5.26 -11.01 7.76
CA VAL A 82 -5.15 -10.00 8.84
C VAL A 82 -3.67 -9.69 9.15
N ASP A 83 -2.82 -10.72 9.16
CA ASP A 83 -1.38 -10.56 9.44
C ASP A 83 -0.64 -9.74 8.37
N ALA A 84 -1.10 -9.77 7.11
CA ALA A 84 -0.52 -8.96 6.03
C ALA A 84 -0.69 -7.44 6.28
N PHE A 85 -1.68 -7.03 7.07
CA PHE A 85 -1.93 -5.63 7.42
C PHE A 85 -1.20 -5.17 8.69
N ARG A 86 -0.45 -6.03 9.40
CA ARG A 86 0.14 -5.63 10.70
C ARG A 86 1.37 -4.71 10.60
N ASN A 87 2.06 -4.73 9.47
CA ASN A 87 3.36 -4.07 9.29
C ASN A 87 3.33 -2.93 8.25
N LEU A 88 2.17 -2.31 8.05
CA LEU A 88 1.98 -1.23 7.07
C LEU A 88 2.86 -0.01 7.35
N THR A 89 3.13 0.28 8.62
CA THR A 89 4.00 1.38 9.10
C THR A 89 5.44 1.30 8.58
N SER A 90 5.87 0.14 8.08
CA SER A 90 7.20 -0.05 7.48
C SER A 90 7.32 0.39 6.01
N TYR A 91 6.22 0.89 5.43
CA TYR A 91 6.11 1.34 4.05
C TYR A 91 5.88 2.85 3.96
N ASP A 92 6.39 3.46 2.89
CA ASP A 92 6.22 4.88 2.56
C ASP A 92 4.98 5.11 1.69
N LEU A 93 4.55 4.08 0.95
CA LEU A 93 3.28 4.09 0.21
C LEU A 93 2.53 2.77 0.46
N VAL A 94 1.28 2.88 0.90
CA VAL A 94 0.39 1.74 1.10
C VAL A 94 -0.81 1.92 0.18
N VAL A 95 -1.06 0.94 -0.68
CA VAL A 95 -2.25 0.87 -1.53
C VAL A 95 -3.04 -0.36 -1.13
N ILE A 96 -4.28 -0.18 -0.67
CA ILE A 96 -5.19 -1.24 -0.28
C ILE A 96 -6.37 -1.22 -1.23
N ARG A 97 -6.50 -2.23 -2.08
CA ARG A 97 -7.65 -2.48 -2.94
C ARG A 97 -8.52 -3.54 -2.29
N CYS A 98 -9.68 -3.17 -1.75
CA CYS A 98 -10.50 -4.05 -0.93
C CYS A 98 -12.00 -3.79 -1.07
N HIS A 99 -12.81 -4.78 -0.65
CA HIS A 99 -14.16 -4.45 -0.20
C HIS A 99 -14.08 -3.59 1.07
N GLY A 100 -15.07 -2.71 1.23
CA GLY A 100 -15.20 -1.88 2.41
C GLY A 100 -16.62 -1.97 2.95
N GLY A 101 -16.73 -1.84 4.25
CA GLY A 101 -17.99 -1.72 4.97
C GLY A 101 -17.88 -0.61 6.01
N TYR A 102 -18.88 -0.51 6.87
CA TYR A 102 -18.83 0.40 8.01
C TYR A 102 -19.67 -0.13 9.16
N LEU A 103 -19.30 0.26 10.37
CA LEU A 103 -20.21 0.28 11.52
C LEU A 103 -20.95 1.62 11.54
N ARG A 104 -22.16 1.63 12.07
CA ARG A 104 -23.09 2.77 12.08
C ARG A 104 -22.99 3.55 13.38
N PRO A 105 -23.36 4.84 13.36
CA PRO A 105 -23.63 5.59 14.59
C PRO A 105 -24.60 4.82 15.49
N GLY A 106 -24.30 4.77 16.79
CA GLY A 106 -25.06 4.01 17.78
C GLY A 106 -24.57 2.58 18.03
N GLU A 107 -23.76 2.01 17.13
CA GLU A 107 -23.07 0.73 17.39
C GLU A 107 -21.88 0.94 18.36
N SER A 108 -21.47 -0.13 19.03
CA SER A 108 -20.30 -0.12 19.92
C SER A 108 -19.04 -0.56 19.17
N LEU A 109 -17.93 0.15 19.37
CA LEU A 109 -16.60 -0.25 18.94
C LEU A 109 -15.59 0.08 20.05
N GLY A 110 -14.87 -0.93 20.54
CA GLY A 110 -13.89 -0.81 21.62
C GLY A 110 -14.52 -0.35 22.95
N GLY A 111 -15.77 -0.73 23.20
CA GLY A 111 -16.53 -0.30 24.38
C GLY A 111 -17.01 1.16 24.34
N ARG A 112 -16.99 1.81 23.16
CA ARG A 112 -17.49 3.17 22.95
C ARG A 112 -18.62 3.15 21.93
N VAL A 113 -19.68 3.91 22.20
CA VAL A 113 -20.76 4.13 21.24
C VAL A 113 -20.28 5.10 20.17
N LEU A 114 -20.40 4.70 18.91
CA LEU A 114 -19.99 5.49 17.76
C LEU A 114 -20.93 6.68 17.54
N SER A 115 -20.37 7.88 17.36
CA SER A 115 -21.12 9.09 16.98
C SER A 115 -21.20 9.31 15.48
N GLU A 116 -20.39 8.59 14.70
CA GLU A 116 -20.31 8.64 13.23
C GLU A 116 -20.13 7.23 12.67
N TYR A 117 -20.11 7.09 11.34
CA TYR A 117 -19.77 5.81 10.71
C TYR A 117 -18.30 5.45 10.99
N ALA A 118 -18.01 4.17 11.20
CA ALA A 118 -16.64 3.67 11.31
C ALA A 118 -16.31 2.75 10.13
N PRO A 119 -15.58 3.24 9.12
CA PRO A 119 -15.19 2.42 7.98
C PRO A 119 -14.33 1.22 8.38
N VAL A 120 -14.55 0.09 7.73
CA VAL A 120 -13.80 -1.15 7.96
C VAL A 120 -13.22 -1.70 6.65
N VAL A 121 -12.03 -2.30 6.74
CA VAL A 121 -11.26 -2.81 5.59
C VAL A 121 -11.39 -4.33 5.53
N PHE A 122 -11.91 -4.88 4.42
CA PHE A 122 -12.08 -6.33 4.30
C PHE A 122 -10.78 -6.98 3.83
N THR A 123 -10.40 -8.08 4.48
CA THR A 123 -9.24 -8.90 4.10
C THR A 123 -9.61 -9.87 2.98
N GLY A 124 -8.60 -10.51 2.38
CA GLY A 124 -8.79 -11.61 1.43
C GLY A 124 -8.92 -12.97 2.12
N GLU A 125 -8.83 -12.99 3.45
CA GLU A 125 -8.88 -14.21 4.25
C GLU A 125 -10.32 -14.54 4.66
N ARG A 126 -10.76 -15.76 4.32
CA ARG A 126 -12.10 -16.23 4.70
C ARG A 126 -12.24 -16.27 6.22
N TYR A 127 -13.40 -15.82 6.68
CA TYR A 127 -13.74 -15.85 8.09
C TYR A 127 -13.95 -17.30 8.53
N SER A 128 -13.27 -17.71 9.60
CA SER A 128 -13.48 -19.01 10.22
C SER A 128 -14.33 -18.87 11.48
N GLU A 129 -15.45 -19.60 11.48
CA GLU A 129 -16.22 -19.86 12.70
C GLU A 129 -15.43 -20.82 13.61
N CYS A 130 -15.46 -20.57 14.90
CA CYS A 130 -14.61 -21.28 15.86
C CYS A 130 -15.09 -21.08 17.30
N LEU A 131 -14.63 -21.96 18.19
CA LEU A 131 -14.79 -21.81 19.64
C LEU A 131 -13.65 -20.95 20.21
N PRO A 132 -13.84 -20.25 21.35
CA PRO A 132 -12.91 -19.25 21.89
C PRO A 132 -11.43 -19.66 21.90
N LEU A 133 -11.12 -20.89 22.32
CA LEU A 133 -9.74 -21.38 22.48
C LEU A 133 -9.09 -21.90 21.19
N SER A 134 -9.85 -22.06 20.10
CA SER A 134 -9.34 -22.42 18.77
C SER A 134 -9.53 -21.31 17.74
N CYS A 135 -9.97 -20.13 18.18
CA CYS A 135 -10.26 -19.04 17.28
C CYS A 135 -9.02 -18.33 16.77
N LYS A 136 -8.92 -18.25 15.44
CA LYS A 136 -7.95 -17.36 14.81
C LYS A 136 -8.29 -15.92 15.18
N TYR A 137 -7.25 -15.16 15.54
CA TYR A 137 -7.37 -13.77 15.99
C TYR A 137 -8.31 -13.60 17.20
N TYR A 138 -8.33 -14.58 18.12
CA TYR A 138 -9.26 -14.57 19.26
C TYR A 138 -9.19 -13.26 20.06
N LEU A 139 -7.98 -12.79 20.39
CA LEU A 139 -7.81 -11.57 21.17
C LEU A 139 -8.26 -10.34 20.39
N GLU A 140 -7.89 -10.25 19.11
CA GLU A 140 -8.28 -9.15 18.22
C GLU A 140 -9.79 -9.09 17.99
N ARG A 141 -10.45 -10.25 17.96
CA ARG A 141 -11.91 -10.36 17.90
C ARG A 141 -12.57 -9.93 19.20
N LEU A 142 -12.02 -10.36 20.34
CA LEU A 142 -12.52 -9.99 21.67
C LEU A 142 -12.48 -8.48 21.91
N VAL A 143 -11.48 -7.80 21.35
CA VAL A 143 -11.30 -6.35 21.48
C VAL A 143 -11.75 -5.57 20.23
N GLU A 144 -12.52 -6.21 19.34
CA GLU A 144 -13.16 -5.62 18.17
C GLU A 144 -12.19 -4.97 17.15
N GLU A 145 -10.92 -5.37 17.13
CA GLU A 145 -9.98 -5.05 16.05
C GLU A 145 -10.32 -5.81 14.76
N VAL A 146 -10.78 -7.06 14.91
CA VAL A 146 -11.11 -7.95 13.79
C VAL A 146 -12.56 -8.41 13.93
N LEU A 147 -13.36 -8.15 12.91
CA LEU A 147 -14.77 -8.51 12.83
C LEU A 147 -15.04 -9.46 11.65
N ARG A 148 -16.29 -9.91 11.53
CA ARG A 148 -16.79 -10.62 10.35
C ARG A 148 -17.29 -9.59 9.32
N GLY A 149 -16.70 -9.60 8.13
CA GLY A 149 -17.19 -8.87 6.97
C GLY A 149 -17.95 -9.80 6.04
N GLU A 150 -19.07 -9.33 5.48
CA GLU A 150 -19.88 -10.09 4.53
C GLU A 150 -20.19 -9.29 3.28
N PHE A 151 -20.15 -9.95 2.13
CA PHE A 151 -20.53 -9.35 0.85
C PHE A 151 -21.05 -10.41 -0.12
N PRO A 152 -21.91 -10.03 -1.07
CA PRO A 152 -22.37 -10.93 -2.11
C PRO A 152 -21.28 -11.14 -3.18
N ALA A 153 -21.05 -12.40 -3.57
CA ALA A 153 -20.21 -12.79 -4.70
C ALA A 153 -20.98 -13.77 -5.59
N GLY A 154 -21.55 -13.26 -6.69
CA GLY A 154 -22.45 -14.03 -7.54
C GLY A 154 -23.73 -14.42 -6.79
N SER A 155 -24.00 -15.73 -6.69
CA SER A 155 -25.17 -16.28 -5.98
C SER A 155 -24.90 -16.63 -4.51
N ALA A 156 -23.67 -16.46 -4.03
CA ALA A 156 -23.28 -16.79 -2.65
C ALA A 156 -22.93 -15.54 -1.84
N ASN A 157 -23.15 -15.60 -0.53
CA ASN A 157 -22.55 -14.65 0.40
C ASN A 157 -21.20 -15.17 0.87
N VAL A 158 -20.19 -14.32 0.82
CA VAL A 158 -18.84 -14.63 1.26
C VAL A 158 -18.59 -13.91 2.58
N SER A 159 -18.00 -14.62 3.54
CA SER A 159 -17.55 -14.05 4.81
C SER A 159 -16.01 -14.04 4.87
N VAL A 160 -15.46 -12.88 5.22
CA VAL A 160 -14.02 -12.63 5.39
C VAL A 160 -13.76 -11.94 6.73
N PHE A 161 -12.51 -11.91 7.18
CA PHE A 161 -12.15 -11.02 8.28
C PHE A 161 -12.17 -9.56 7.82
N ALA A 162 -12.69 -8.68 8.66
CA ALA A 162 -12.73 -7.24 8.45
C ALA A 162 -11.96 -6.52 9.57
N LEU A 163 -11.14 -5.54 9.20
CA LEU A 163 -10.28 -4.79 10.10
C LEU A 163 -10.95 -3.47 10.45
N THR A 164 -11.10 -3.20 11.74
CA THR A 164 -11.70 -1.96 12.24
C THR A 164 -10.64 -0.86 12.39
N PRO A 165 -11.03 0.41 12.60
CA PRO A 165 -10.08 1.46 12.94
C PRO A 165 -9.19 1.11 14.14
N LEU A 166 -9.70 0.38 15.13
CA LEU A 166 -8.92 -0.08 16.29
C LEU A 166 -7.71 -0.93 15.89
N PHE A 167 -7.85 -1.80 14.88
CA PHE A 167 -6.74 -2.61 14.39
C PHE A 167 -5.58 -1.72 13.92
N PHE A 168 -5.91 -0.67 13.15
CA PHE A 168 -4.93 0.26 12.62
C PHE A 168 -4.32 1.16 13.70
N GLU A 169 -5.10 1.58 14.69
CA GLU A 169 -4.62 2.30 15.89
C GLU A 169 -3.67 1.45 16.75
N ARG A 170 -3.80 0.12 16.74
CA ARG A 170 -2.93 -0.78 17.52
C ARG A 170 -1.78 -1.38 16.72
N MET A 171 -1.66 -1.06 15.42
CA MET A 171 -0.50 -1.46 14.61
C MET A 171 0.81 -1.03 15.25
N ARG A 172 1.83 -1.87 15.11
CA ARG A 172 3.17 -1.60 15.66
C ARG A 172 3.89 -0.53 14.85
N GLY A 173 4.64 0.32 15.54
CA GLY A 173 5.43 1.38 14.93
C GLY A 173 4.59 2.57 14.45
N GLU A 174 5.25 3.46 13.72
CA GLU A 174 4.68 4.68 13.16
C GLU A 174 5.14 4.81 11.70
N PHE A 175 4.28 5.37 10.86
CA PHE A 175 4.62 5.74 9.49
C PHE A 175 5.68 6.82 9.49
N ARG A 176 6.49 6.82 8.43
CA ARG A 176 7.50 7.85 8.20
C ARG A 176 6.83 9.13 7.72
N LYS A 177 7.48 10.27 7.98
CA LYS A 177 7.03 11.55 7.43
C LYS A 177 6.98 11.48 5.90
N GLY A 178 5.86 11.91 5.33
CA GLY A 178 5.57 11.83 3.90
C GLY A 178 4.92 10.52 3.46
N SER A 179 4.65 9.57 4.37
CA SER A 179 3.95 8.34 4.02
C SER A 179 2.53 8.61 3.54
N VAL A 180 2.10 7.87 2.52
CA VAL A 180 0.75 7.95 1.92
C VAL A 180 0.04 6.61 2.08
N VAL A 181 -1.21 6.64 2.52
CA VAL A 181 -2.10 5.48 2.58
C VAL A 181 -3.29 5.72 1.66
N ILE A 182 -3.50 4.82 0.70
CA ILE A 182 -4.63 4.83 -0.22
C ILE A 182 -5.46 3.60 0.06
N VAL A 183 -6.71 3.78 0.46
CA VAL A 183 -7.68 2.71 0.67
C VAL A 183 -8.74 2.81 -0.43
N ALA A 184 -8.53 2.05 -1.48
CA ALA A 184 -9.50 1.79 -2.53
C ALA A 184 -10.56 0.82 -2.04
N SER A 185 -11.63 1.38 -1.49
CA SER A 185 -12.80 0.64 -1.00
C SER A 185 -14.06 1.48 -1.04
N CYS A 186 -15.23 0.83 -1.04
CA CYS A 186 -16.48 1.49 -0.67
C CYS A 186 -16.38 2.05 0.74
N PHE A 187 -16.95 3.25 0.97
CA PHE A 187 -17.16 3.83 2.30
C PHE A 187 -15.91 4.07 3.15
N GLY A 188 -14.69 4.01 2.60
CA GLY A 188 -13.46 4.19 3.37
C GLY A 188 -13.29 5.58 3.99
N LEU A 189 -14.10 6.56 3.58
CA LEU A 189 -14.26 7.89 4.18
C LEU A 189 -15.71 8.21 4.62
N ALA A 190 -16.58 7.21 4.81
CA ALA A 190 -17.95 7.45 5.28
C ALA A 190 -18.03 8.06 6.70
N GLY A 191 -16.92 7.97 7.45
CA GLY A 191 -16.64 8.71 8.67
C GLY A 191 -15.13 8.84 8.84
N ARG A 192 -14.68 9.52 9.90
CA ARG A 192 -13.27 9.92 10.03
C ARG A 192 -12.40 8.89 10.72
N SER A 193 -12.97 8.07 11.60
CA SER A 193 -12.22 7.09 12.42
C SER A 193 -11.16 6.27 11.68
N LEU A 194 -11.42 5.74 10.48
CA LEU A 194 -10.40 4.99 9.73
C LEU A 194 -9.23 5.88 9.29
N ALA A 195 -9.53 7.07 8.77
CA ALA A 195 -8.49 8.05 8.39
C ALA A 195 -7.68 8.48 9.62
N ASP A 196 -8.37 8.83 10.72
CA ASP A 196 -7.74 9.25 11.99
C ASP A 196 -6.85 8.13 12.57
N ALA A 197 -7.22 6.84 12.43
CA ALA A 197 -6.40 5.71 12.83
C ALA A 197 -5.05 5.64 12.08
N PHE A 198 -5.04 5.91 10.76
CA PHE A 198 -3.79 5.97 9.99
C PHE A 198 -3.00 7.26 10.23
N LEU A 199 -3.68 8.41 10.31
CA LEU A 199 -3.03 9.71 10.51
C LEU A 199 -2.40 9.82 11.90
N SER A 200 -3.07 9.32 12.94
CA SER A 200 -2.51 9.25 14.30
C SER A 200 -1.30 8.31 14.40
N LYS A 201 -1.16 7.35 13.47
CA LYS A 201 0.03 6.53 13.29
C LYS A 201 1.15 7.19 12.49
N GLY A 202 1.01 8.46 12.14
CA GLY A 202 2.05 9.23 11.44
C GLY A 202 1.93 9.25 9.92
N ALA A 203 0.89 8.63 9.33
CA ALA A 203 0.65 8.78 7.90
C ALA A 203 0.43 10.26 7.59
N SER A 204 1.05 10.76 6.52
CA SER A 204 0.92 12.17 6.14
C SER A 204 -0.30 12.42 5.29
N TYR A 205 -0.75 11.42 4.54
CA TYR A 205 -1.94 11.49 3.69
C TYR A 205 -2.74 10.19 3.77
N PHE A 206 -4.06 10.33 3.81
CA PHE A 206 -5.01 9.24 3.71
C PHE A 206 -5.99 9.55 2.56
N ILE A 207 -6.12 8.65 1.60
CA ILE A 207 -6.96 8.82 0.41
C ILE A 207 -7.93 7.65 0.31
N SER A 208 -9.22 7.91 0.14
CA SER A 208 -10.25 6.88 -0.06
C SER A 208 -11.52 7.47 -0.67
N TRP A 209 -12.60 6.70 -0.69
CA TRP A 209 -13.92 7.08 -1.18
C TRP A 209 -14.92 7.13 -0.03
N ASP A 210 -15.73 8.19 0.02
CA ASP A 210 -16.69 8.46 1.09
C ASP A 210 -17.99 7.65 0.96
N TRP A 211 -18.29 7.14 -0.24
CA TRP A 211 -19.54 6.42 -0.52
C TRP A 211 -19.35 5.09 -1.24
N LYS A 212 -20.48 4.48 -1.63
CA LYS A 212 -20.50 3.31 -2.52
C LYS A 212 -19.85 3.68 -3.84
N VAL A 213 -18.88 2.87 -4.26
CA VAL A 213 -18.16 3.03 -5.51
C VAL A 213 -18.10 1.68 -6.23
N THR A 214 -18.10 1.68 -7.56
CA THR A 214 -17.88 0.45 -8.32
C THR A 214 -16.39 0.14 -8.36
N THR A 215 -16.02 -1.13 -8.50
CA THR A 215 -14.62 -1.52 -8.63
C THR A 215 -13.94 -0.86 -9.82
N HIS A 216 -14.65 -0.69 -10.94
CA HIS A 216 -14.13 0.02 -12.12
C HIS A 216 -13.72 1.46 -11.79
N VAL A 217 -14.60 2.25 -11.17
CA VAL A 217 -14.32 3.67 -10.85
C VAL A 217 -13.17 3.79 -9.86
N MET A 218 -13.10 2.88 -8.89
CA MET A 218 -12.02 2.82 -7.92
C MET A 218 -10.68 2.44 -8.56
N ASP A 219 -10.68 1.47 -9.48
CA ASP A 219 -9.49 1.00 -10.20
C ASP A 219 -8.96 2.08 -11.15
N GLU A 220 -9.84 2.78 -11.87
CA GLU A 220 -9.45 3.95 -12.67
C GLU A 220 -8.91 5.08 -11.81
N GLY A 221 -9.56 5.39 -10.69
CA GLY A 221 -9.09 6.41 -9.75
C GLY A 221 -7.70 6.08 -9.20
N LEU A 222 -7.44 4.82 -8.81
CA LEU A 222 -6.11 4.35 -8.41
C LEU A 222 -5.07 4.53 -9.52
N ARG A 223 -5.42 4.14 -10.75
CA ARG A 223 -4.54 4.30 -11.91
C ARG A 223 -4.19 5.77 -12.13
N MET A 224 -5.19 6.64 -12.14
CA MET A 224 -5.01 8.08 -12.33
C MET A 224 -4.15 8.70 -11.21
N LEU A 225 -4.39 8.33 -9.96
CA LEU A 225 -3.60 8.82 -8.83
C LEU A 225 -2.11 8.48 -8.99
N VAL A 226 -1.79 7.23 -9.33
CA VAL A 226 -0.40 6.82 -9.54
C VAL A 226 0.18 7.42 -10.82
N GLU A 227 -0.60 7.53 -11.89
CA GLU A 227 -0.14 8.15 -13.12
C GLU A 227 0.24 9.62 -12.92
N GLU A 228 -0.61 10.43 -12.29
CA GLU A 228 -0.32 11.84 -12.05
C GLU A 228 0.79 12.03 -11.01
N ALA A 229 0.67 11.39 -9.84
CA ALA A 229 1.59 11.66 -8.74
C ALA A 229 2.97 11.01 -8.91
N VAL A 230 3.05 9.85 -9.56
CA VAL A 230 4.29 9.07 -9.66
C VAL A 230 4.89 9.12 -11.05
N VAL A 231 4.09 8.90 -12.10
CA VAL A 231 4.62 8.84 -13.48
C VAL A 231 4.86 10.25 -14.02
N ARG A 232 3.91 11.16 -13.83
CA ARG A 232 4.00 12.55 -14.31
C ARG A 232 4.64 13.48 -13.29
N GLY A 233 4.61 13.13 -12.00
CA GLY A 233 5.20 13.90 -10.91
C GLY A 233 4.49 15.25 -10.68
N ARG A 234 3.16 15.27 -10.81
CA ARG A 234 2.31 16.46 -10.68
C ARG A 234 1.45 16.43 -9.43
#